data_AF-A0A1I8J9P6-F1
#
_entry.id   AF-A0A1I8J9P6-F1
#
_cell.length_a   1.000
_cell.length_b   1.000
_cell.length_c   1.000
_cell.angle_alpha   90.00
_cell.angle_beta   90.00
_cell.angle_gamma   90.00
#
_symmetry.space_group_name_H-M   'P 1'
#
loop_
_entity.id
_entity.type
_entity.pdbx_description
1 polymer ?
#
loop_
_entity_poly.entity_id
_entity_poly.type
_entity_poly.pdbx_seq_one_letter_code
_entity_poly.pdbx_strand_id
1 'polypeptide(L)'
;MKLTGEAVRDYTDAYGSNHMNAIGIASWGCIARREALENHNYEGSFPASYQSEDSDSGRPQDLQPASIAQDEEELPLDPNHTHFFLVDTGFNRRKGRDCQFRTRFAHVIGTWRDEENREVKVPMCGLLIGGDRFNLEQIFYALTDNRCPIMAI
;
A
#
# COMPACT_ATOMS: atom_id res chain seq x y z
N MET A 1 -1.83 -6.47 3.78
CA MET A 1 -3.00 -5.72 4.29
C MET A 1 -4.27 -6.56 4.21
N LYS A 2 -4.24 -7.79 4.74
CA LYS A 2 -5.29 -8.79 4.48
C LYS A 2 -6.66 -8.40 5.04
N LEU A 3 -6.71 -7.88 6.27
CA LEU A 3 -7.97 -7.49 6.92
C LEU A 3 -8.69 -6.34 6.19
N THR A 4 -7.93 -5.37 5.67
CA THR A 4 -8.49 -4.26 4.90
C THR A 4 -9.07 -4.75 3.58
N GLY A 5 -8.37 -5.64 2.87
CA GLY A 5 -8.88 -6.24 1.64
C GLY A 5 -10.15 -7.07 1.85
N GLU A 6 -10.20 -7.87 2.91
CA GLU A 6 -11.39 -8.64 3.27
C GLU A 6 -12.59 -7.73 3.57
N ALA A 7 -12.41 -6.64 4.33
CA ALA A 7 -13.46 -5.66 4.55
C ALA A 7 -13.94 -4.99 3.25
N VAL A 8 -13.03 -4.75 2.30
CA VAL A 8 -13.38 -4.18 0.99
C VAL A 8 -14.21 -5.15 0.16
N ARG A 9 -13.84 -6.43 0.15
CA ARG A 9 -14.59 -7.49 -0.51
C ARG A 9 -15.99 -7.62 0.08
N ASP A 10 -16.09 -7.75 1.41
CA ASP A 10 -17.37 -7.95 2.09
C ASP A 10 -18.34 -6.77 1.84
N TYR A 11 -17.83 -5.54 1.82
CA TYR A 11 -18.62 -4.36 1.47
C TYR A 11 -19.06 -4.38 -0.01
N THR A 12 -18.15 -4.75 -0.91
CA THR A 12 -18.42 -4.84 -2.35
C THR A 12 -19.45 -5.93 -2.67
N ASP A 13 -19.40 -7.07 -1.99
CA ASP A 13 -20.35 -8.16 -2.16
C ASP A 13 -21.76 -7.77 -1.67
N ALA A 14 -21.83 -6.96 -0.60
CA ALA A 14 -23.10 -6.51 -0.03
C ALA A 14 -23.75 -5.35 -0.82
N TYR A 15 -22.96 -4.40 -1.33
CA TYR A 15 -23.45 -3.12 -1.86
C TYR A 15 -23.08 -2.85 -3.33
N GLY A 16 -22.20 -3.65 -3.93
CA GLY A 16 -21.71 -3.48 -5.30
C GLY A 16 -20.38 -2.71 -5.40
N SER A 17 -19.74 -2.78 -6.58
CA SER A 17 -18.34 -2.39 -6.81
C SER A 17 -18.05 -0.90 -6.96
N ASN A 18 -19.07 -0.04 -7.02
CA ASN A 18 -18.90 1.40 -7.32
C ASN A 18 -18.91 2.33 -6.10
N HIS A 19 -18.91 1.76 -4.89
CA HIS A 19 -19.14 2.53 -3.66
C HIS A 19 -17.90 2.75 -2.80
N MET A 20 -16.78 2.06 -3.07
CA MET A 20 -15.55 2.21 -2.30
C MET A 20 -14.30 2.15 -3.17
N ASN A 21 -13.44 3.14 -3.00
CA ASN A 21 -12.12 3.17 -3.61
C ASN A 21 -11.07 2.76 -2.58
N ALA A 22 -10.42 1.61 -2.80
CA ALA A 22 -9.36 1.09 -1.96
C ALA A 22 -8.02 1.22 -2.70
N ILE A 23 -7.19 2.18 -2.25
CA ILE A 23 -5.90 2.49 -2.89
C ILE A 23 -4.76 1.89 -2.06
N GLY A 24 -4.06 0.92 -2.63
CA GLY A 24 -2.89 0.30 -2.02
C GLY A 24 -1.63 1.09 -2.37
N ILE A 25 -0.79 1.38 -1.38
CA ILE A 25 0.54 1.96 -1.61
C ILE A 25 1.55 0.92 -1.17
N ALA A 26 2.43 0.51 -2.08
CA ALA A 26 3.45 -0.51 -1.83
C ALA A 26 4.79 -0.09 -2.45
N SER A 27 5.89 -0.42 -1.78
CA SER A 27 7.23 -0.24 -2.34
C SER A 27 7.47 -1.30 -3.43
N TRP A 28 7.85 -0.89 -4.64
CA TRP A 28 8.02 -1.76 -5.81
C TRP A 28 8.93 -2.96 -5.55
N GLY A 29 10.07 -2.73 -4.89
CA GLY A 29 11.04 -3.76 -4.55
C GLY A 29 10.60 -4.76 -3.47
N CYS A 30 9.42 -4.56 -2.85
CA CYS A 30 8.85 -5.45 -1.82
C CYS A 30 7.64 -6.24 -2.32
N ILE A 31 7.31 -6.16 -3.61
CA ILE A 31 6.14 -6.82 -4.19
C ILE A 31 6.52 -8.21 -4.69
N ALA A 32 5.79 -9.23 -4.24
CA ALA A 32 5.95 -10.60 -4.71
C ALA A 32 5.59 -10.74 -6.18
N ARG A 33 6.41 -11.45 -6.96
CA ARG A 33 6.18 -11.73 -8.40
C ARG A 33 5.99 -10.45 -9.24
N ARG A 34 6.71 -9.38 -8.89
CA ARG A 34 6.61 -8.09 -9.59
C ARG A 34 7.01 -8.18 -11.07
N GLU A 35 7.77 -9.20 -11.45
CA GLU A 35 8.16 -9.47 -12.84
C GLU A 35 6.95 -9.66 -13.76
N ALA A 36 5.82 -10.15 -13.22
CA ALA A 36 4.57 -10.28 -13.98
C ALA A 36 3.96 -8.92 -14.39
N LEU A 37 4.38 -7.84 -13.75
CA LEU A 37 3.92 -6.48 -14.02
C LEU A 37 4.94 -5.67 -14.85
N GLU A 38 6.15 -6.20 -15.06
CA GLU A 38 7.19 -5.54 -15.85
C GLU A 38 6.95 -5.71 -17.36
N ASN A 39 7.14 -4.64 -18.12
CA ASN A 39 7.24 -4.70 -19.58
C ASN A 39 8.60 -4.13 -20.02
N HIS A 40 9.47 -4.97 -20.56
CA HIS A 40 10.82 -4.61 -21.00
C HIS A 40 10.87 -3.61 -22.15
N ASN A 41 9.78 -3.47 -22.91
CA ASN A 41 9.70 -2.54 -24.04
C ASN A 41 9.20 -1.15 -23.63
N TYR A 42 8.84 -0.94 -22.35
CA TYR A 42 8.30 0.32 -21.82
C TYR A 42 7.00 0.81 -22.48
N GLU A 43 6.30 -0.05 -23.22
CA GLU A 43 5.03 0.27 -23.90
C GLU A 43 3.80 0.15 -22.98
N GLY A 44 4.01 -0.25 -21.72
CA GLY A 44 2.94 -0.54 -20.77
C GLY A 44 2.45 -1.98 -20.86
N SER A 45 1.90 -2.51 -19.77
CA SER A 45 1.58 -3.93 -19.63
C SER A 45 0.08 -4.22 -19.77
N PHE A 46 -0.71 -3.37 -20.44
CA PHE A 46 -2.16 -3.56 -20.52
C PHE A 46 -2.56 -4.52 -21.67
N PRO A 47 -3.36 -5.57 -21.40
CA PRO A 47 -3.83 -6.05 -20.09
C PRO A 47 -2.74 -6.83 -19.32
N ALA A 48 -2.64 -6.61 -18.01
CA ALA A 48 -1.69 -7.30 -17.14
C ALA A 48 -2.40 -8.39 -16.32
N SER A 49 -1.75 -9.54 -16.13
CA SER A 49 -2.23 -10.60 -15.25
C SER A 49 -1.27 -10.79 -14.09
N TYR A 50 -1.79 -10.63 -12.87
CA TYR A 50 -1.03 -10.78 -11.64
C TYR A 50 -1.75 -11.77 -10.73
N GLN A 51 -1.03 -12.80 -10.29
CA GLN A 51 -1.56 -13.75 -9.33
C GLN A 51 -1.14 -13.29 -7.92
N SER A 52 -2.11 -13.13 -7.02
CA SER A 52 -1.86 -12.69 -5.63
C SER A 52 -1.62 -13.86 -4.69
N GLU A 53 -2.17 -15.05 -4.99
CA GLU A 53 -2.11 -16.19 -4.09
C GLU A 53 -0.69 -16.69 -3.86
N ASP A 54 -0.36 -17.01 -2.61
CA ASP A 54 0.68 -17.96 -2.29
C ASP A 54 0.22 -19.34 -2.78
N SER A 55 0.36 -19.60 -4.08
CA SER A 55 0.23 -20.94 -4.62
C SER A 55 1.37 -21.75 -4.03
N ASP A 56 1.15 -22.30 -2.83
CA ASP A 56 2.03 -23.21 -2.11
C ASP A 56 3.50 -22.86 -2.33
N SER A 57 3.95 -21.75 -1.73
CA SER A 57 5.38 -21.63 -1.50
C SER A 57 5.72 -22.75 -0.52
N GLY A 58 6.03 -23.95 -1.04
CA GLY A 58 6.61 -25.08 -0.33
C GLY A 58 8.00 -24.77 0.20
N ARG A 59 8.23 -23.54 0.65
CA ARG A 59 9.27 -23.16 1.59
C ARG A 59 8.71 -23.53 2.96
N PRO A 60 9.24 -24.57 3.61
CA PRO A 60 9.00 -24.77 5.03
C PRO A 60 9.25 -23.45 5.74
N GLN A 61 8.36 -23.06 6.65
CA GLN A 61 8.62 -21.93 7.56
C GLN A 61 9.93 -22.12 8.34
N ASP A 62 10.44 -23.37 8.38
CA ASP A 62 11.70 -23.81 8.98
C ASP A 62 12.97 -23.53 8.13
N LEU A 63 12.83 -23.05 6.89
CA LEU A 63 13.95 -22.72 5.99
C LEU A 63 14.02 -21.23 5.62
N GLN A 64 13.48 -20.34 6.46
CA GLN A 64 13.91 -18.94 6.40
C GLN A 64 15.40 -18.91 6.79
N PRO A 65 16.33 -18.54 5.88
CA PRO A 65 17.71 -18.37 6.28
C PRO A 65 17.73 -17.32 7.39
N ALA A 66 18.38 -17.64 8.51
CA ALA A 66 18.51 -16.80 9.70
C ALA A 66 19.21 -15.44 9.46
N SER A 67 19.37 -15.04 8.20
CA SER A 67 20.10 -13.87 7.72
C SER A 67 19.27 -12.94 6.83
N ILE A 68 17.96 -13.16 6.65
CA ILE A 68 17.12 -12.08 6.09
C ILE A 68 17.09 -10.99 7.16
N ALA A 69 17.61 -9.80 6.84
CA ALA A 69 17.49 -8.67 7.74
C ALA A 69 16.01 -8.50 8.09
N GLN A 70 15.68 -8.23 9.37
CA GLN A 70 14.28 -8.16 9.85
C GLN A 70 13.36 -7.22 9.04
N ASP A 71 13.96 -6.35 8.22
CA ASP A 71 13.33 -5.33 7.40
C ASP A 71 13.14 -5.73 5.93
N GLU A 72 13.63 -6.90 5.52
CA GLU A 72 13.49 -7.42 4.16
C GLU A 72 12.34 -8.40 4.05
N GLU A 73 11.28 -8.01 3.34
CA GLU A 73 10.11 -8.86 3.10
C GLU A 73 9.56 -8.61 1.69
N GLU A 74 9.04 -9.68 1.10
CA GLU A 74 8.36 -9.64 -0.19
C GLU A 74 6.93 -10.14 0.03
N LEU A 75 5.94 -9.27 -0.22
CA LEU A 75 4.53 -9.54 0.04
C LEU A 75 3.72 -9.42 -1.25
N PRO A 76 2.72 -10.29 -1.48
CA PRO A 76 1.84 -10.15 -2.62
C PRO A 76 0.90 -8.94 -2.48
N LEU A 77 0.50 -8.37 -3.62
CA LEU A 77 -0.54 -7.33 -3.67
C LEU A 77 -1.90 -7.93 -3.30
N ASP A 78 -2.71 -7.20 -2.54
CA ASP A 78 -4.04 -7.67 -2.13
C ASP A 78 -5.06 -7.53 -3.28
N PRO A 79 -5.73 -8.61 -3.71
CA PRO A 79 -6.58 -8.59 -4.90
C PRO A 79 -7.86 -7.76 -4.72
N ASN A 80 -8.21 -7.39 -3.48
CA ASN A 80 -9.44 -6.65 -3.19
C ASN A 80 -9.24 -5.12 -3.26
N HIS A 81 -8.03 -4.63 -3.49
CA HIS A 81 -7.82 -3.19 -3.73
C HIS A 81 -8.23 -2.82 -5.16
N THR A 82 -8.78 -1.62 -5.34
CA THR A 82 -9.22 -1.14 -6.65
C THR A 82 -8.09 -0.50 -7.45
N HIS A 83 -7.12 0.12 -6.76
CA HIS A 83 -5.99 0.81 -7.38
C HIS A 83 -4.71 0.60 -6.56
N PHE A 84 -3.56 0.76 -7.22
CA PHE A 84 -2.25 0.68 -6.58
C PHE A 84 -1.32 1.81 -7.00
N PHE A 85 -0.58 2.37 -6.04
CA PHE A 85 0.66 3.10 -6.28
C PHE A 85 1.85 2.22 -5.92
N LEU A 86 2.69 1.93 -6.92
CA LEU A 86 3.89 1.13 -6.75
C LEU A 86 5.09 2.06 -6.73
N VAL A 87 5.62 2.33 -5.53
CA VAL A 87 6.64 3.34 -5.29
C VAL A 87 8.01 2.72 -5.50
N ASP A 88 8.72 3.14 -6.54
CA ASP A 88 10.13 2.80 -6.67
C ASP A 88 10.97 3.67 -5.72
N THR A 89 11.74 3.01 -4.86
CA THR A 89 12.58 3.66 -3.84
C THR A 89 14.06 3.46 -4.12
N GLY A 90 14.43 2.78 -5.21
CA GLY A 90 15.81 2.44 -5.56
C GLY A 90 16.47 1.40 -4.64
N PHE A 91 15.78 0.95 -3.59
CA PHE A 91 16.24 -0.08 -2.68
C PHE A 91 15.38 -1.34 -2.83
N ASN A 92 16.02 -2.48 -3.09
CA ASN A 92 15.30 -3.75 -3.15
C ASN A 92 14.91 -4.20 -1.74
N ARG A 93 13.68 -4.69 -1.61
CA ARG A 93 13.12 -5.42 -0.47
C ARG A 93 13.08 -4.70 0.89
N ARG A 94 13.42 -3.42 0.99
CA ARG A 94 13.37 -2.71 2.29
C ARG A 94 12.01 -2.06 2.56
N LYS A 95 11.40 -2.44 3.68
CA LYS A 95 10.15 -1.85 4.19
C LYS A 95 10.27 -0.38 4.58
N GLY A 96 9.09 0.28 4.65
CA GLY A 96 8.91 1.63 5.20
C GLY A 96 9.37 2.77 4.30
N ARG A 97 9.91 2.48 3.12
CA ARG A 97 10.45 3.51 2.22
C ARG A 97 9.39 4.26 1.44
N ASP A 98 8.18 3.72 1.34
CA ASP A 98 7.00 4.40 0.82
C ASP A 98 6.42 5.45 1.78
N CYS A 99 6.91 5.54 3.01
CA CYS A 99 6.38 6.43 4.05
C CYS A 99 6.39 7.93 3.67
N GLN A 100 7.46 8.40 3.03
CA GLN A 100 7.54 9.78 2.55
C GLN A 100 6.52 10.06 1.43
N PHE A 101 6.37 9.10 0.51
CA PHE A 101 5.37 9.20 -0.55
C PHE A 101 3.96 9.26 0.04
N ARG A 102 3.62 8.36 0.97
CA ARG A 102 2.34 8.35 1.69
C ARG A 102 2.05 9.68 2.37
N THR A 103 3.03 10.22 3.09
CA THR A 103 2.90 11.49 3.82
C THR A 103 2.64 12.64 2.85
N ARG A 104 3.41 12.76 1.77
CA ARG A 104 3.23 13.84 0.80
C ARG A 104 1.93 13.69 -0.02
N PHE A 105 1.57 12.47 -0.38
CA PHE A 105 0.32 12.18 -1.08
C PHE A 105 -0.89 12.61 -0.25
N ALA A 106 -0.91 12.21 1.02
CA ALA A 106 -1.92 12.63 1.99
C ALA A 106 -1.94 14.17 2.12
N HIS A 107 -0.78 14.83 2.23
CA HIS A 107 -0.70 16.29 2.29
C HIS A 107 -1.39 16.96 1.10
N VAL A 108 -1.05 16.53 -0.12
CA VAL A 108 -1.59 17.12 -1.36
C VAL A 108 -3.11 16.96 -1.45
N ILE A 109 -3.65 15.80 -1.03
CA ILE A 109 -5.09 15.57 -0.98
C ILE A 109 -5.76 16.46 0.09
N GLY A 110 -5.16 16.57 1.27
CA GLY A 110 -5.71 17.39 2.35
C GLY A 110 -5.75 18.88 2.02
N THR A 111 -4.83 19.34 1.16
CA THR A 111 -4.76 20.74 0.69
C THR A 111 -5.27 20.92 -0.74
N TRP A 112 -6.04 19.97 -1.26
CA TRP A 112 -6.46 19.98 -2.66
C TRP A 112 -7.28 21.23 -3.00
N ARG A 113 -7.08 21.75 -4.21
CA ARG A 113 -7.85 22.86 -4.75
C ARG A 113 -8.50 22.46 -6.06
N ASP A 114 -9.73 22.90 -6.28
CA ASP A 114 -10.42 22.67 -7.55
C ASP A 114 -9.85 23.55 -8.68
N GLU A 115 -10.36 23.37 -9.89
CA GLU A 115 -9.94 24.12 -11.08
C GLU A 115 -10.17 25.64 -10.95
N GLU A 116 -11.10 26.04 -10.08
CA GLU A 116 -11.41 27.43 -9.76
C GLU A 116 -10.57 27.96 -8.58
N ASN A 117 -9.57 27.21 -8.13
CA ASN A 117 -8.67 27.54 -7.01
C ASN A 117 -9.39 27.68 -5.66
N ARG A 118 -10.57 27.08 -5.50
CA ARG A 118 -11.28 26.97 -4.23
C ARG A 118 -10.70 25.82 -3.43
N GLU A 119 -10.54 26.03 -2.13
CA GLU A 119 -10.04 24.99 -1.23
C GLU A 119 -11.09 23.90 -1.06
N VAL A 120 -10.78 22.69 -1.53
CA VAL A 120 -11.59 21.50 -1.29
C VAL A 120 -11.01 20.81 -0.07
N LYS A 121 -11.51 21.15 1.11
CA LYS A 121 -11.05 20.50 2.35
C LYS A 121 -11.52 19.05 2.38
N VAL A 122 -10.62 18.13 2.08
CA VAL A 122 -10.84 16.69 2.28
C VAL A 122 -10.38 16.35 3.70
N PRO A 123 -11.31 16.14 4.66
CA PRO A 123 -10.93 15.72 6.00
C PRO A 123 -10.34 14.30 5.93
N MET A 124 -9.23 14.09 6.62
CA MET A 124 -8.56 12.79 6.68
C MET A 124 -8.38 12.35 8.12
N CYS A 125 -8.45 11.04 8.33
CA CYS A 125 -8.06 10.38 9.57
C CYS A 125 -7.30 9.10 9.23
N GLY A 126 -6.43 8.68 10.14
CA GLY A 126 -5.75 7.39 10.05
C GLY A 126 -6.31 6.39 11.05
N LEU A 127 -6.22 5.12 10.70
CA LEU A 127 -6.53 3.99 11.56
C LEU A 127 -5.28 3.09 11.64
N LEU A 128 -4.82 2.81 12.86
CA LEU A 128 -3.75 1.86 13.13
C LEU A 128 -4.36 0.63 13.81
N ILE A 129 -4.09 -0.56 13.26
CA ILE A 129 -4.45 -1.85 13.86
C ILE A 129 -3.16 -2.67 13.97
N GLY A 130 -2.64 -2.82 15.19
CA GLY A 130 -1.29 -3.37 15.42
C GLY A 130 -0.18 -2.57 14.73
N GLY A 131 1.03 -3.11 14.62
CA GLY A 131 2.07 -2.51 13.79
C GLY A 131 3.50 -2.81 14.23
N ASP A 132 4.44 -2.38 13.39
CA ASP A 132 5.87 -2.42 13.61
C ASP A 132 6.46 -0.99 13.70
N ARG A 133 7.80 -0.89 13.73
CA ARG A 133 8.50 0.39 13.78
C ARG A 133 8.20 1.30 12.58
N PHE A 134 7.90 0.75 11.41
CA PHE A 134 7.61 1.52 10.20
C PHE A 134 6.20 2.11 10.26
N ASN A 135 5.25 1.40 10.87
CA ASN A 135 3.93 1.96 11.16
C ASN A 135 4.03 3.15 12.13
N LEU A 136 4.87 3.06 13.16
CA LEU A 136 5.11 4.17 14.10
C LEU A 136 5.75 5.38 13.40
N GLU A 137 6.72 5.16 12.52
CA GLU A 137 7.31 6.22 11.70
C GLU A 137 6.25 6.90 10.83
N GLN A 138 5.38 6.13 10.18
CA GLN A 138 4.29 6.67 9.37
C GLN A 138 3.29 7.50 10.20
N ILE A 139 2.98 7.07 11.44
CA ILE A 139 2.11 7.82 12.35
C ILE A 139 2.76 9.13 12.77
N PHE A 140 4.05 9.11 13.08
CA PHE A 140 4.79 10.31 13.44
C PHE A 140 4.65 11.37 12.35
N TYR A 141 4.89 11.01 11.08
CA TYR A 141 4.71 11.92 9.95
C TYR A 141 3.25 12.33 9.73
N ALA A 142 2.29 11.41 9.90
CA ALA A 142 0.88 11.75 9.76
C ALA A 142 0.44 12.81 10.80
N LEU A 143 0.92 12.73 12.04
CA LEU A 143 0.61 13.67 13.10
C LEU A 143 1.35 15.01 12.96
N THR A 144 2.64 14.97 12.61
CA THR A 144 3.51 16.15 12.59
C THR A 144 3.37 16.97 11.31
N ASP A 145 3.43 16.32 10.14
CA ASP A 145 3.44 17.01 8.85
C ASP A 145 2.01 17.26 8.34
N ASN A 146 1.11 16.30 8.54
CA ASN A 146 -0.24 16.36 7.98
C ASN A 146 -1.32 16.74 9.00
N ARG A 147 -0.98 16.79 10.30
CA ARG A 147 -1.94 16.99 11.39
C ARG A 147 -3.16 16.06 11.29
N CYS A 148 -2.93 14.85 10.77
CA CYS A 148 -3.94 13.85 10.53
C CYS A 148 -4.22 13.10 11.85
N PRO A 149 -5.42 13.18 12.43
CA PRO A 149 -5.75 12.45 13.64
C PRO A 149 -5.71 10.94 13.39
N ILE A 150 -5.13 10.20 14.34
CA ILE A 150 -4.97 8.74 14.26
C ILE A 150 -5.78 8.07 15.36
N MET A 151 -6.61 7.11 14.97
CA MET A 151 -7.24 6.15 15.88
C MET A 151 -6.37 4.90 15.92
N ALA A 152 -5.93 4.50 17.11
CA ALA A 152 -5.17 3.26 17.30
C ALA A 152 -6.05 2.23 18.03
N ILE A 153 -6.09 1.01 17.50
CA ILE A 153 -6.85 -0.14 18.02
C ILE A 153 -5.90 -1.30 18.30
#